data_AF-A0A6C1NER9-F1
#
_entry.id   AF-A0A6C1NER9-F1
#
_cell.length_a   1.000
_cell.length_b   1.000
_cell.length_c   1.000
_cell.angle_alpha   90.00
_cell.angle_beta   90.00
_cell.angle_gamma   90.00
#
_symmetry.space_group_name_H-M   'P 1'
#
loop_
_entity.id
_entity.type
_entity.pdbx_description
1 polymer ?
#
loop_
_entity_poly.entity_id
_entity_poly.type
_entity_poly.pdbx_seq_one_letter_code
_entity_poly.pdbx_strand_id
1 'polypeptide(L)'
;MPPPNRNLWYFILLASLISFQANAEVFIWTDDQGQAHFSDTPPDNAPYRGMPTPDLKNTPLLLPEQRSRPSPRSATTRKTNTSVAPTTRNPRCQNYEQRLERVQLQLRNGYREPRGNRLRHERRELKSKLWNDC
;
A
#
# COMPACT_ATOMS: atom_id res chain seq x y z
N MET A 1 50.02 23.32 16.42
CA MET A 1 48.62 23.16 15.99
C MET A 1 48.06 24.55 15.69
N PRO A 2 47.70 24.87 14.44
CA PRO A 2 47.13 26.17 14.11
C PRO A 2 45.69 26.30 14.65
N PRO A 3 45.25 27.50 15.07
CA PRO A 3 43.90 27.72 15.58
C PRO A 3 42.87 27.57 14.46
N PRO A 4 41.65 27.08 14.76
CA PRO A 4 40.61 26.93 13.76
C PRO A 4 40.21 28.29 13.19
N ASN A 5 40.13 28.38 11.86
CA ASN A 5 39.80 29.61 11.14
C ASN A 5 38.41 30.13 11.56
N ARG A 6 38.38 31.33 12.16
CA ARG A 6 37.14 32.00 12.61
C ARG A 6 36.13 32.20 11.47
N ASN A 7 36.62 32.30 10.23
CA ASN A 7 35.82 32.40 9.02
C ASN A 7 35.00 31.13 8.75
N LEU A 8 35.51 29.95 9.13
CA LEU A 8 34.81 28.67 8.97
C LEU A 8 33.50 28.64 9.78
N TRP A 9 33.50 29.22 10.99
CA TRP A 9 32.31 29.31 11.83
C TRP A 9 31.23 30.18 11.22
N TYR A 10 31.60 31.31 10.60
CA TYR A 10 30.64 32.14 9.88
C TYR A 10 30.06 31.43 8.66
N PHE A 11 30.86 30.66 7.92
CA PHE A 11 30.36 29.84 6.82
C PHE A 11 29.39 28.75 7.29
N ILE A 12 29.67 28.09 8.42
CA ILE A 12 28.78 27.09 9.01
C ILE A 12 27.46 27.72 9.47
N LEU A 13 27.52 28.89 10.14
CA LEU A 13 26.33 29.62 10.56
C LEU A 13 25.48 30.08 9.37
N LEU A 14 26.12 30.60 8.33
CA LEU A 14 25.45 31.04 7.11
C LEU A 14 24.81 29.86 6.36
N ALA A 15 25.47 28.71 6.29
CA ALA A 15 24.93 27.50 5.65
C ALA A 15 23.69 26.96 6.37
N SER A 16 23.64 27.04 7.71
CA SER A 16 22.48 26.63 8.51
C SER A 16 21.22 27.46 8.19
N LEU A 17 21.40 28.75 7.89
CA LEU A 17 20.31 29.69 7.59
C LEU A 17 19.67 29.47 6.20
N ILE A 18 20.29 28.70 5.30
CA ILE A 18 19.81 28.48 3.92
C ILE A 18 19.00 27.17 3.81
N SER A 19 18.46 26.67 4.92
CA SER A 19 17.57 25.49 4.89
C SER A 19 16.28 25.84 4.15
N PHE A 20 16.21 25.53 2.85
CA PHE A 20 15.01 25.71 2.03
C PHE A 20 13.89 24.80 2.55
N GLN A 21 12.73 25.39 2.86
CA GLN A 21 11.50 24.67 3.17
C GLN A 21 10.97 24.04 1.88
N ALA A 22 11.12 22.72 1.74
CA ALA A 22 10.48 21.98 0.66
C ALA A 22 9.00 21.79 1.00
N ASN A 23 8.12 22.52 0.32
CA ASN A 23 6.67 22.30 0.42
C ASN A 23 6.29 21.15 -0.52
N ALA A 24 5.72 20.08 0.03
CA ALA A 24 5.22 18.95 -0.75
C ALA A 24 3.79 19.26 -1.24
N GLU A 25 3.68 19.86 -2.42
CA GLU A 25 2.40 20.07 -3.10
C GLU A 25 2.16 18.94 -4.11
N VAL A 26 0.96 18.37 -4.11
CA VAL A 26 0.57 17.31 -5.05
C VAL A 26 -0.34 17.90 -6.12
N PHE A 27 0.07 17.78 -7.37
CA PHE A 27 -0.64 18.24 -8.56
C PHE A 27 -1.44 17.10 -9.18
N ILE A 28 -2.68 17.41 -9.59
CA ILE A 28 -3.59 16.45 -10.19
C ILE A 28 -4.10 17.01 -11.51
N TRP A 29 -4.14 16.17 -12.53
CA TRP A 29 -4.76 16.48 -13.81
C TRP A 29 -5.44 15.24 -14.40
N THR A 30 -6.26 15.47 -15.41
CA THR A 30 -6.89 14.41 -16.19
C THR A 30 -6.36 14.50 -17.62
N ASP A 31 -5.90 13.37 -18.17
CA ASP A 31 -5.45 13.32 -19.55
C ASP A 31 -6.62 13.27 -20.55
N ASP A 32 -6.30 13.30 -21.84
CA ASP A 32 -7.24 13.19 -22.95
C ASP A 32 -8.01 11.86 -22.98
N GLN A 33 -7.49 10.82 -22.32
CA GLN A 33 -8.11 9.51 -22.17
C GLN A 33 -8.99 9.42 -20.91
N GLY A 34 -9.12 10.50 -20.13
CA GLY A 34 -9.93 10.54 -18.92
C GLY A 34 -9.26 9.91 -17.68
N GLN A 35 -7.96 9.61 -17.72
CA GLN A 35 -7.22 9.05 -16.58
C GLN A 35 -6.69 10.16 -15.68
N ALA A 36 -6.88 9.99 -14.37
CA ALA A 36 -6.35 10.90 -13.37
C ALA A 36 -4.88 10.58 -13.05
N HIS A 37 -4.04 11.61 -13.11
CA HIS A 37 -2.61 11.54 -12.79
C HIS A 37 -2.27 12.41 -11.59
N PHE A 38 -1.23 12.03 -10.85
CA PHE A 38 -0.77 12.68 -9.62
C PHE A 38 0.76 12.84 -9.68
N SER A 39 1.28 14.04 -9.41
CA SER A 39 2.72 14.33 -9.44
C SER A 39 3.08 15.40 -8.43
N ASP A 40 4.33 15.40 -7.96
CA ASP A 40 4.91 16.48 -7.15
C ASP A 40 5.38 17.66 -8.02
N THR A 41 5.32 17.52 -9.34
CA THR A 41 5.61 18.57 -10.32
C THR A 41 4.41 18.82 -11.22
N PRO A 42 4.11 20.08 -11.57
CA PRO A 42 3.01 20.40 -12.46
C PRO A 42 3.29 19.86 -13.87
N PRO A 43 2.26 19.40 -14.61
CA PRO A 43 2.40 19.01 -16.01
C PRO A 43 2.59 20.24 -16.90
N ASP A 44 3.50 20.17 -17.87
CA ASP A 44 3.78 21.28 -18.79
C ASP A 44 2.58 21.61 -19.71
N ASN A 45 1.80 20.59 -20.08
CA ASN A 45 0.86 20.65 -21.20
C ASN A 45 -0.59 20.33 -20.82
N ALA A 46 -0.94 20.41 -19.53
CA ALA A 46 -2.31 20.13 -19.08
C ALA A 46 -2.73 21.09 -17.96
N PRO A 47 -4.01 21.50 -17.93
CA PRO A 47 -4.55 22.22 -16.78
C PRO A 47 -4.49 21.30 -15.56
N TYR A 48 -3.87 21.79 -14.49
CA TYR A 48 -3.72 21.07 -13.24
C TYR A 48 -4.42 21.77 -12.09
N ARG A 49 -4.69 21.03 -11.01
CA ARG A 49 -5.15 21.57 -9.74
C ARG A 49 -4.22 21.09 -8.63
N GLY A 50 -3.71 22.02 -7.82
CA GLY A 50 -3.03 21.69 -6.57
C GLY A 50 -4.03 21.12 -5.57
N MET A 51 -3.70 19.99 -4.95
CA MET A 51 -4.54 19.40 -3.91
C MET A 51 -4.24 20.10 -2.59
N PRO A 52 -5.24 20.73 -1.94
CA PRO A 52 -5.05 21.21 -0.57
C PRO A 52 -4.76 20.00 0.32
N THR A 53 -3.79 20.14 1.22
CA THR A 53 -3.52 19.12 2.23
C THR A 53 -4.80 18.85 3.00
N PRO A 54 -5.31 17.60 3.02
CA PRO A 54 -6.53 17.31 3.74
C PRO A 54 -6.31 17.62 5.22
N ASP A 55 -7.22 18.38 5.82
CA ASP A 55 -7.30 18.53 7.28
C ASP A 55 -7.67 17.16 7.86
N LEU A 56 -6.65 16.36 8.16
CA LEU A 56 -6.79 15.05 8.80
C LEU A 56 -7.24 15.28 10.23
N LYS A 57 -8.54 15.47 10.42
CA LYS A 57 -9.14 15.42 11.75
C LYS A 57 -8.88 14.02 12.30
N ASN A 58 -8.05 13.96 13.33
CA ASN A 58 -7.79 12.75 14.11
C ASN A 58 -9.12 12.33 14.76
N THR A 59 -9.94 11.62 13.99
CA THR A 59 -11.16 11.02 14.50
C THR A 59 -10.68 9.88 15.39
N PRO A 60 -11.08 9.82 16.67
CA PRO A 60 -10.72 8.67 17.50
C PRO A 60 -11.23 7.43 16.78
N LEU A 61 -10.31 6.53 16.44
CA LEU A 61 -10.65 5.23 15.91
C LEU A 61 -11.43 4.52 17.02
N LEU A 62 -12.75 4.56 16.93
CA LEU A 62 -13.61 3.70 17.74
C LEU A 62 -13.37 2.28 17.24
N LEU A 63 -12.37 1.62 17.83
CA LEU A 63 -12.19 0.20 17.62
C LEU A 63 -13.47 -0.49 18.09
N PRO A 64 -14.09 -1.35 17.27
CA PRO A 64 -15.21 -2.14 17.76
C PRO A 64 -14.76 -2.90 19.01
N GLU A 65 -15.60 -2.86 20.06
CA GLU A 65 -15.40 -3.58 21.32
C GLU A 65 -14.84 -4.97 21.01
N GLN A 66 -13.62 -5.25 21.46
CA GLN A 66 -12.95 -6.51 21.21
C GLN A 66 -13.74 -7.61 21.91
N ARG A 67 -14.68 -8.25 21.21
CA ARG A 67 -15.36 -9.45 21.70
C ARG A 67 -14.28 -10.43 22.12
N SER A 68 -14.21 -10.70 23.42
CA SER A 68 -13.32 -11.70 23.99
C SER A 68 -13.59 -13.02 23.30
N ARG A 69 -12.68 -13.41 22.39
CA ARG A 69 -12.70 -14.73 21.81
C ARG A 69 -12.55 -15.70 22.99
N PRO A 70 -13.41 -16.73 23.13
CA PRO A 70 -13.20 -17.74 24.15
C PRO A 70 -11.76 -18.25 24.03
N SER A 71 -11.02 -18.18 25.15
CA SER A 71 -9.69 -18.76 25.24
C SER A 71 -9.76 -20.20 24.72
N PRO A 72 -8.85 -20.64 23.82
CA PRO A 72 -8.82 -22.02 23.37
C PRO A 72 -8.39 -22.87 24.55
N ARG A 73 -9.37 -23.26 25.36
CA ARG A 73 -9.24 -24.21 26.45
C ARG A 73 -8.77 -25.51 25.81
N SER A 74 -7.51 -25.83 26.06
CA SER A 74 -6.76 -27.05 25.72
C SER A 74 -7.27 -27.81 24.50
N ALA A 75 -6.49 -27.75 23.42
CA ALA A 75 -6.58 -28.62 22.26
C ALA A 75 -6.68 -30.10 22.69
N THR A 76 -7.91 -30.56 22.93
CA THR A 76 -8.23 -31.97 22.88
C THR A 76 -8.28 -32.26 21.40
N THR A 77 -7.24 -32.92 20.91
CA THR A 77 -7.07 -33.36 19.54
C THR A 77 -8.22 -34.28 19.15
N ARG A 78 -9.38 -33.70 18.80
CA ARG A 78 -10.43 -34.41 18.10
C ARG A 78 -9.96 -34.50 16.67
N LYS A 79 -9.25 -35.58 16.35
CA LYS A 79 -9.03 -36.00 14.96
C LYS A 79 -10.42 -36.26 14.36
N THR A 80 -11.06 -35.22 13.86
CA THR A 80 -12.12 -35.40 12.87
C THR A 80 -11.42 -35.83 11.61
N ASN A 81 -11.39 -37.15 11.39
CA ASN A 81 -11.30 -37.71 10.05
C ASN A 81 -12.56 -37.27 9.29
N THR A 82 -12.66 -35.99 8.97
CA THR A 82 -13.52 -35.53 7.90
C THR A 82 -12.71 -35.79 6.66
N SER A 83 -12.77 -37.04 6.17
CA SER A 83 -12.59 -37.29 4.76
C SER A 83 -13.68 -36.49 4.08
N VAL A 84 -13.37 -35.23 3.74
CA VAL A 84 -14.14 -34.45 2.80
C VAL A 84 -14.14 -35.30 1.55
N ALA A 85 -15.27 -35.99 1.31
CA ALA A 85 -15.52 -36.63 0.03
C ALA A 85 -15.13 -35.63 -1.06
N PRO A 86 -14.45 -36.04 -2.13
CA PRO A 86 -14.04 -35.11 -3.17
C PRO A 86 -15.30 -34.66 -3.88
N THR A 87 -15.99 -33.66 -3.33
CA THR A 87 -16.83 -32.76 -4.11
C THR A 87 -15.89 -32.29 -5.19
N THR A 88 -16.21 -32.64 -6.43
CA THR A 88 -15.44 -32.36 -7.64
C THR A 88 -15.23 -30.85 -7.69
N ARG A 89 -14.17 -30.36 -7.03
CA ARG A 89 -13.88 -28.94 -6.91
C ARG A 89 -13.66 -28.48 -8.32
N ASN A 90 -14.44 -27.49 -8.74
CA ASN A 90 -14.33 -26.94 -10.08
C ASN A 90 -12.85 -26.61 -10.34
N PRO A 91 -12.20 -27.25 -11.33
CA PRO A 91 -10.76 -27.10 -11.55
C PRO A 91 -10.39 -25.63 -11.82
N ARG A 92 -11.35 -24.83 -12.30
CA ARG A 92 -11.23 -23.38 -12.48
C ARG A 92 -11.04 -22.65 -11.15
N CYS A 93 -11.82 -23.01 -10.13
CA CYS A 93 -11.72 -22.44 -8.79
C CYS A 93 -10.36 -22.76 -8.16
N GLN A 94 -9.93 -24.02 -8.27
CA GLN A 94 -8.61 -24.42 -7.78
C GLN A 94 -7.47 -23.67 -8.50
N ASN A 95 -7.61 -23.43 -9.81
CA ASN A 95 -6.63 -22.62 -10.55
C ASN A 95 -6.59 -21.17 -10.06
N TYR A 96 -7.74 -20.55 -9.78
CA TYR A 96 -7.80 -19.20 -9.23
C TYR A 96 -7.13 -19.11 -7.86
N GLU A 97 -7.38 -20.07 -6.97
CA GLU A 97 -6.73 -20.15 -5.65
C GLU A 97 -5.20 -20.24 -5.78
N GLN A 98 -4.70 -21.13 -6.63
CA GLN A 98 -3.27 -21.30 -6.87
C GLN A 98 -2.61 -20.05 -7.48
N ARG A 99 -3.29 -19.36 -8.41
CA ARG A 99 -2.82 -18.09 -8.95
C ARG A 99 -2.80 -17.02 -7.86
N LEU A 100 -3.84 -16.96 -7.03
CA LEU A 100 -3.94 -15.98 -5.95
C LEU A 100 -2.80 -16.15 -4.94
N GLU A 101 -2.46 -17.38 -4.59
CA GLU A 101 -1.33 -17.68 -3.70
C GLU A 101 0.01 -17.21 -4.30
N ARG A 102 0.26 -17.49 -5.59
CA ARG A 102 1.47 -17.01 -6.29
C ARG A 102 1.57 -15.49 -6.29
N VAL A 103 0.48 -14.79 -6.57
CA VAL A 103 0.43 -13.32 -6.51
C VAL A 103 0.72 -12.81 -5.10
N GLN A 104 0.13 -13.44 -4.07
CA GLN A 104 0.40 -13.07 -2.68
C GLN A 104 1.86 -13.30 -2.27
N LEU A 105 2.49 -14.38 -2.73
CA LEU A 105 3.90 -14.66 -2.47
C LEU A 105 4.79 -13.58 -3.10
N GLN A 106 4.54 -13.22 -4.37
CA GLN A 106 5.27 -12.14 -5.04
C GLN A 106 5.10 -10.80 -4.33
N LEU A 107 3.89 -10.51 -3.81
CA LEU A 107 3.65 -9.30 -3.03
C LEU A 107 4.43 -9.30 -1.71
N ARG A 108 4.63 -10.47 -1.09
CA ARG A 108 5.33 -10.62 0.20
C ARG A 108 6.85 -10.54 0.06
N ASN A 109 7.38 -11.06 -1.04
CA ASN A 109 8.82 -11.11 -1.30
C ASN A 109 9.41 -9.74 -1.68
N GLY A 110 8.58 -8.70 -1.79
CA GLY A 110 8.99 -7.38 -2.25
C GLY A 110 9.03 -7.28 -3.76
N TYR A 111 8.81 -6.07 -4.26
CA TYR A 111 8.75 -5.76 -5.69
C TYR A 111 9.06 -4.27 -5.91
N ARG A 112 9.43 -3.92 -7.14
CA ARG A 112 9.51 -2.53 -7.60
C ARG A 112 8.26 -2.16 -8.39
N GLU A 113 7.84 -0.91 -8.31
CA GLU A 113 6.79 -0.41 -9.21
C GLU A 113 7.31 -0.31 -10.66
N PRO A 114 6.44 -0.48 -11.68
CA PRO A 114 4.98 -0.62 -11.66
C PRO A 114 4.48 -2.07 -11.49
N ARG A 115 5.37 -3.02 -11.16
CA ARG A 115 4.98 -4.42 -10.99
C ARG A 115 4.02 -4.62 -9.82
N GLY A 116 4.16 -3.83 -8.76
CA GLY A 116 3.29 -3.88 -7.59
C GLY A 116 1.84 -3.59 -7.90
N ASN A 117 1.61 -2.51 -8.64
CA ASN A 117 0.27 -2.13 -9.09
C ASN A 117 -0.40 -3.24 -9.91
N ARG A 118 0.34 -3.88 -10.81
CA ARG A 118 -0.15 -5.04 -11.58
C ARG A 118 -0.52 -6.22 -10.70
N LEU A 119 0.33 -6.59 -9.74
CA LEU A 119 0.06 -7.69 -8.80
C LEU A 119 -1.18 -7.41 -7.92
N ARG A 120 -1.34 -6.18 -7.43
CA ARG A 120 -2.52 -5.79 -6.64
C ARG A 120 -3.81 -5.82 -7.48
N HIS A 121 -3.73 -5.46 -8.76
CA HIS A 121 -4.84 -5.59 -9.72
C HIS A 121 -5.22 -7.04 -9.93
N GLU A 122 -4.25 -7.90 -10.30
CA GLU A 122 -4.50 -9.33 -10.53
C GLU A 122 -5.09 -10.02 -9.29
N ARG A 123 -4.60 -9.67 -8.09
CA ARG A 123 -5.15 -10.17 -6.82
C ARG A 123 -6.64 -9.84 -6.66
N ARG A 124 -7.06 -8.62 -7.00
CA ARG A 124 -8.46 -8.19 -6.91
C ARG A 124 -9.33 -8.97 -7.89
N GLU A 125 -8.88 -9.13 -9.13
CA GLU A 125 -9.60 -9.92 -10.12
C GLU A 125 -9.78 -11.38 -9.69
N LEU A 126 -8.70 -12.03 -9.23
CA LEU A 126 -8.76 -13.43 -8.80
C LEU A 126 -9.71 -13.62 -7.61
N LYS A 127 -9.69 -12.69 -6.65
CA LYS A 127 -10.66 -12.68 -5.55
C LYS A 127 -12.09 -12.50 -6.03
N SER A 128 -12.33 -11.60 -6.99
CA SER A 128 -13.66 -11.40 -7.57
C SER A 128 -14.15 -12.64 -8.31
N LYS A 129 -13.28 -13.28 -9.11
CA LYS A 129 -13.61 -14.52 -9.83
C LYS A 129 -13.92 -15.66 -8.86
N LEU A 130 -13.15 -15.80 -7.77
CA LEU A 130 -13.46 -16.77 -6.72
C LEU A 130 -14.80 -16.50 -6.03
N TRP A 131 -15.13 -15.23 -5.79
CA TRP A 131 -16.41 -14.87 -5.18
C TRP A 131 -17.60 -15.14 -6.11
N ASN A 132 -17.46 -14.87 -7.40
CA ASN A 132 -18.54 -14.98 -8.37
C ASN A 132 -18.72 -16.40 -8.94
N ASP A 133 -17.63 -17.17 -9.08
CA ASP A 133 -17.62 -18.42 -9.85
C ASP A 133 -17.62 -19.71 -8.99
N CYS A 134 -17.47 -19.68 -7.65
CA CYS A 134 -17.06 -20.86 -6.84
C CYS A 134 -17.91 -21.26 -5.61
#